data_AF-A0A937W674-F1
#
_entry.id   AF-A0A937W674-F1
#
_cell.length_a   1.000
_cell.length_b   1.000
_cell.length_c   1.000
_cell.angle_alpha   90.00
_cell.angle_beta   90.00
_cell.angle_gamma   90.00
#
_symmetry.space_group_name_H-M   'P 1'
#
loop_
_entity.id
_entity.type
_entity.pdbx_description
1 polymer ?
#
loop_
_entity_poly.entity_id
_entity_poly.type
_entity_poly.pdbx_seq_one_letter_code
_entity_poly.pdbx_strand_id
1 'polypeptide(L)'
;MSRNLFQIRDVFGDDVCLPDARWHDHILVIHPEVQPFLTEIEDAIRNPHCVYTSPNDPNVKLFYKRGVTQGNQTFLLERKV
;
A
#
# COMPACT_ATOMS: atom_id res chain seq x y z
N MET A 1 7.03 -21.50 -4.09
CA MET A 1 6.85 -20.63 -2.92
C MET A 1 6.70 -19.21 -3.43
N SER A 2 5.56 -18.57 -3.20
CA SER A 2 5.33 -17.21 -3.65
C SER A 2 6.20 -16.26 -2.83
N ARG A 3 7.09 -15.51 -3.49
CA ARG A 3 7.98 -14.55 -2.84
C ARG A 3 7.16 -13.30 -2.47
N ASN A 4 7.36 -12.78 -1.26
CA ASN A 4 6.78 -11.50 -0.85
C ASN A 4 7.81 -10.40 -1.09
N LEU A 5 7.35 -9.24 -1.59
CA LEU A 5 8.18 -8.04 -1.65
C LEU A 5 8.38 -7.46 -0.26
N PHE A 6 7.30 -7.37 0.51
CA PHE A 6 7.36 -7.08 1.93
C PHE A 6 6.21 -7.74 2.70
N GLN A 7 6.46 -7.92 3.99
CA GLN A 7 5.48 -8.36 4.98
C GLN A 7 5.71 -7.54 6.25
N ILE A 8 4.73 -6.72 6.61
CA ILE A 8 4.84 -5.72 7.68
C ILE A 8 3.56 -5.72 8.51
N ARG A 9 3.61 -5.09 9.70
CA ARG A 9 2.39 -4.78 10.46
C ARG A 9 2.02 -3.33 10.25
N ASP A 10 0.73 -3.08 10.04
CA ASP A 10 0.20 -1.72 10.03
C ASP A 10 0.07 -1.15 11.46
N VAL A 11 -0.35 0.11 11.56
CA VAL A 11 -0.55 0.80 12.85
C VAL A 11 -1.69 0.22 13.70
N PHE A 12 -2.53 -0.64 13.13
CA PHE A 12 -3.60 -1.36 13.85
C PHE A 12 -3.14 -2.75 14.31
N GLY A 13 -1.91 -3.16 13.96
CA GLY A 13 -1.35 -4.46 14.29
C GLY A 13 -1.71 -5.57 13.29
N ASP A 14 -2.35 -5.22 12.16
CA ASP A 14 -2.71 -6.18 11.13
C ASP A 14 -1.50 -6.52 10.25
N ASP A 15 -1.35 -7.80 9.92
CA ASP A 15 -0.30 -8.24 9.00
C ASP A 15 -0.68 -7.86 7.55
N VAL A 16 0.12 -6.99 6.95
CA VAL A 16 0.03 -6.56 5.56
C VAL A 16 1.12 -7.25 4.76
N CYS A 17 0.70 -7.96 3.72
CA CYS A 17 1.59 -8.70 2.84
C CYS A 17 1.39 -8.24 1.40
N LEU A 18 2.50 -7.89 0.73
CA LEU A 18 2.51 -7.64 -0.70
C LEU A 18 3.29 -8.76 -1.42
N PRO A 19 2.59 -9.72 -2.05
CA PRO A 19 3.23 -10.71 -2.89
C PRO A 19 3.88 -10.08 -4.12
N ASP A 20 5.05 -10.59 -4.52
CA ASP A 20 5.80 -10.14 -5.68
C ASP A 20 4.98 -10.23 -6.98
N ALA A 21 4.24 -11.33 -7.15
CA ALA A 21 3.33 -11.52 -8.28
C ALA A 21 2.23 -10.44 -8.32
N ARG A 22 1.67 -10.06 -7.16
CA ARG A 22 0.61 -9.04 -7.11
C ARG A 22 1.14 -7.66 -7.51
N TRP A 23 2.38 -7.36 -7.16
CA TRP A 23 3.04 -6.13 -7.57
C TRP A 23 3.29 -6.10 -9.07
N HIS A 24 3.97 -7.11 -9.61
CA HIS A 24 4.36 -7.13 -11.02
C HIS A 24 3.20 -7.41 -11.98
N ASP A 25 2.29 -8.32 -11.64
CA ASP A 25 1.25 -8.80 -12.55
C ASP A 25 -0.03 -7.98 -12.50
N HIS A 26 -0.20 -7.13 -11.47
CA HIS A 26 -1.40 -6.34 -11.28
C HIS A 26 -1.10 -4.86 -11.04
N ILE A 27 -0.37 -4.53 -9.97
CA ILE A 27 -0.18 -3.13 -9.59
C ILE A 27 0.64 -2.39 -10.66
N LEU A 28 1.77 -2.92 -11.10
CA LEU A 28 2.59 -2.28 -12.12
C LEU A 28 2.00 -2.33 -13.53
N VAL A 29 1.12 -3.30 -13.82
CA VAL A 29 0.41 -3.38 -15.10
C VAL A 29 -0.59 -2.22 -15.21
N ILE A 30 -1.28 -1.89 -14.12
CA ILE A 30 -2.32 -0.85 -14.10
C ILE A 30 -1.71 0.53 -13.77
N HIS A 31 -0.69 0.54 -12.90
CA HIS A 31 -0.08 1.73 -12.33
C HIS A 31 1.45 1.67 -12.41
N PRO A 32 2.04 1.68 -13.62
CA PRO A 32 3.51 1.65 -13.76
C PRO A 32 4.19 2.84 -13.09
N GLU A 33 3.50 3.98 -12.91
CA GLU A 33 4.00 5.18 -12.23
C GLU A 33 4.38 4.95 -10.77
N VAL A 34 3.90 3.86 -10.14
CA VAL A 34 4.15 3.57 -8.72
C VAL A 34 5.42 2.76 -8.48
N GLN A 35 6.05 2.24 -9.54
CA GLN A 35 7.25 1.43 -9.47
C GLN A 35 8.39 2.05 -8.63
N PRO A 36 8.76 3.34 -8.78
CA PRO A 36 9.87 3.90 -8.01
C PRO A 36 9.52 4.14 -6.54
N PHE A 37 8.23 4.07 -6.16
CA PHE A 37 7.74 4.45 -4.84
C PHE A 37 7.48 3.25 -3.90
N LEU A 38 8.00 2.05 -4.22
CA LEU A 38 7.74 0.85 -3.41
C LEU A 38 8.14 1.04 -1.93
N THR A 39 9.29 1.69 -1.69
CA THR A 39 9.80 1.96 -0.33
C THR A 39 8.88 2.93 0.42
N GLU A 40 8.42 3.98 -0.25
CA GLU A 40 7.50 4.98 0.29
C GLU A 40 6.13 4.39 0.58
N ILE A 41 5.66 3.46 -0.25
CA ILE A 41 4.42 2.70 -0.02
C ILE A 41 4.56 1.84 1.24
N GLU A 42 5.67 1.11 1.40
CA GLU A 42 5.92 0.32 2.61
C GLU A 42 5.93 1.23 3.87
N ASP A 43 6.63 2.36 3.80
CA ASP A 43 6.72 3.32 4.90
C ASP A 43 5.38 4.02 5.19
N ALA A 44 4.56 4.29 4.18
CA ALA A 44 3.22 4.83 4.37
C ALA A 44 2.29 3.85 5.11
N ILE A 45 2.43 2.55 4.88
CA ILE A 45 1.66 1.53 5.60
C ILE A 45 2.17 1.36 7.03
N ARG A 46 3.49 1.35 7.22
CA ARG A 46 4.13 1.17 8.54
C ARG A 46 3.94 2.38 9.44
N ASN A 47 4.10 3.58 8.89
CA ASN A 47 4.13 4.85 9.62
C ASN A 47 3.29 5.93 8.90
N PRO A 48 1.97 5.73 8.72
CA PRO A 48 1.06 6.70 8.12
C PRO A 48 0.94 7.97 8.96
N HIS A 49 0.66 9.10 8.32
CA HIS A 49 0.18 10.31 9.01
C HIS A 49 -1.33 10.27 9.24
N CYS A 50 -2.06 9.62 8.33
CA CYS A 50 -3.51 9.45 8.43
C CYS A 50 -3.87 8.08 7.85
N VAL A 51 -4.87 7.44 8.44
CA VAL A 51 -5.50 6.25 7.86
C VAL A 51 -6.99 6.49 7.74
N TYR A 52 -7.53 6.25 6.55
CA TYR A 52 -8.96 6.30 6.29
C TYR A 52 -9.47 4.89 6.00
N THR A 53 -10.38 4.41 6.83
CA THR A 53 -11.08 3.13 6.61
C THR A 53 -12.32 3.38 5.77
N SER A 54 -12.56 2.57 4.75
CA SER A 54 -13.75 2.67 3.92
C SER A 54 -15.01 2.45 4.77
N PRO A 55 -16.05 3.30 4.63
CA PRO A 55 -17.32 3.12 5.35
C PRO A 55 -18.12 1.92 4.82
N ASN A 56 -17.81 1.46 3.60
CA ASN A 56 -18.52 0.35 2.95
C ASN A 56 -17.83 -1.01 3.17
N ASP A 57 -16.52 -1.03 3.46
CA ASP A 57 -15.77 -2.26 3.71
C ASP A 57 -14.64 -2.00 4.72
N PRO A 58 -14.71 -2.56 5.94
CA PRO A 58 -13.68 -2.36 6.97
C PRO A 58 -12.32 -2.97 6.59
N ASN A 59 -12.25 -3.85 5.58
CA ASN A 59 -11.00 -4.43 5.09
C ASN A 59 -10.27 -3.53 4.08
N VAL A 60 -10.90 -2.43 3.65
CA VAL A 60 -10.30 -1.45 2.73
C VAL A 60 -9.85 -0.23 3.53
N LYS A 61 -8.55 0.02 3.50
CA LYS A 61 -7.90 1.12 4.21
C LYS A 61 -7.03 1.93 3.25
N LEU A 62 -7.03 3.24 3.41
CA LEU A 62 -6.17 4.20 2.73
C LEU A 62 -5.12 4.71 3.71
N PHE A 63 -3.86 4.35 3.47
CA PHE A 63 -2.71 4.81 4.24
C PHE A 63 -2.11 6.04 3.57
N TYR A 64 -2.17 7.18 4.26
CA TYR A 64 -1.67 8.45 3.76
C TYR A 64 -0.45 8.90 4.55
N LYS A 65 0.65 9.12 3.84
CA LYS A 65 1.83 9.78 4.37
C LYS A 65 2.18 10.95 3.46
N ARG A 66 2.08 12.16 4.02
CA ARG A 66 2.45 13.38 3.28
C ARG A 66 3.97 13.44 3.18
N GLY A 67 4.51 13.16 2.00
CA GLY A 67 5.91 13.45 1.69
C GLY A 67 6.21 14.95 1.75
N VAL A 68 7.47 15.32 2.01
CA VAL A 68 7.98 16.69 1.89
C VAL A 68 8.27 17.06 0.42
N THR A 69 8.02 16.15 -0.52
CA THR A 69 8.29 16.34 -1.95
C THR A 69 7.01 16.72 -2.71
N GLN A 70 7.13 17.76 -3.54
CA GLN A 70 6.09 18.30 -4.43
C GLN A 70 5.27 17.20 -5.13
N GLY A 71 3.97 17.10 -4.85
CA GLY A 71 3.03 16.31 -5.63
C GLY A 71 2.20 15.34 -4.79
N ASN A 72 0.91 15.66 -4.60
CA ASN A 72 -0.06 14.81 -3.91
C ASN A 72 -0.30 13.51 -4.72
N GLN A 73 0.22 12.36 -4.26
CA GLN A 73 -0.19 11.05 -4.76
C GLN A 73 -0.70 10.19 -3.60
N THR A 74 -1.86 9.55 -3.78
CA THR A 74 -2.52 8.67 -2.80
C THR A 74 -2.57 7.27 -3.40
N PHE A 75 -2.03 6.27 -2.71
CA PHE A 75 -2.02 4.88 -3.17
C PHE A 75 -3.20 4.13 -2.53
N LEU A 76 -4.10 3.59 -3.35
CA LEU A 76 -5.23 2.75 -2.93
C LEU A 76 -4.83 1.27 -3.09
N LEU A 77 -4.68 0.55 -1.98
CA LEU A 77 -4.49 -0.90 -1.99
C LEU A 77 -5.83 -1.58 -1.70
N GLU A 78 -6.60 -1.91 -2.73
CA GLU A 78 -7.82 -2.70 -2.57
C GLU A 78 -7.49 -4.20 -2.46
N ARG A 79 -8.08 -4.88 -1.49
CA ARG A 79 -8.02 -6.34 -1.35
C ARG A 79 -9.30 -6.92 -1.95
N LYS A 80 -9.22 -7.60 -3.10
CA LYS A 80 -10.32 -8.44 -3.58
C LYS A 80 -10.28 -9.77 -2.80
N VAL A 81 -11.43 -10.09 -2.20
CA VAL A 81 -11.75 -11.39 -1.60
C VAL A 81 -12.01 -12.40 -2.69
#